data_AF-A0A847HPU9-F1
#
_entry.id   AF-A0A847HPU9-F1
#
_cell.length_a   1.000
_cell.length_b   1.000
_cell.length_c   1.000
_cell.angle_alpha   90.00
_cell.angle_beta   90.00
_cell.angle_gamma   90.00
#
_symmetry.space_group_name_H-M   'P 1'
#
loop_
_entity.id
_entity.type
_entity.pdbx_description
1 polymer ?
#
loop_
_entity_poly.entity_id
_entity_poly.type
_entity_poly.pdbx_seq_one_letter_code
_entity_poly.pdbx_strand_id
1 'polypeptide(L)'
;QSAGKNRIGNISFYKGRTEQILEQQLKPGGKYRFSTIVLDPPRPGLHPRARDAVVAHAPEKIVYVSCNTSTFARDLGYFLTKGYELRSVQPVDMFPHTAHIETVSVLQKK
;
A
#
# COMPACT_ATOMS: atom_id res chain seq x y z
N GLN A 1 10.83 -16.06 -10.18
CA GLN A 1 12.22 -16.18 -10.70
C GLN A 1 13.22 -15.37 -9.88
N SER A 2 13.01 -14.06 -9.68
CA SER A 2 13.96 -13.19 -8.97
C SER A 2 14.29 -13.63 -7.53
N ALA A 3 13.30 -14.06 -6.75
CA ALA A 3 13.54 -14.58 -5.39
C ALA A 3 14.48 -15.79 -5.38
N GLY A 4 14.32 -16.73 -6.32
CA GLY A 4 15.18 -17.91 -6.44
C GLY A 4 16.62 -17.55 -6.81
N LYS A 5 16.82 -16.60 -7.74
CA LYS A 5 18.15 -16.09 -8.10
C LYS A 5 18.87 -15.44 -6.90
N ASN A 6 18.12 -14.78 -6.02
CA ASN A 6 18.63 -14.12 -4.82
C ASN A 6 18.61 -15.01 -3.56
N ARG A 7 18.24 -16.30 -3.68
CA ARG A 7 18.16 -17.26 -2.56
C ARG A 7 17.27 -16.77 -1.39
N ILE A 8 16.19 -16.05 -1.70
CA ILE A 8 15.23 -15.54 -0.70
C ILE A 8 14.14 -16.58 -0.48
N GLY A 9 14.10 -17.19 0.71
CA GLY A 9 13.15 -18.25 1.08
C GLY A 9 11.92 -17.79 1.87
N ASN A 10 11.93 -16.58 2.41
CA ASN A 10 10.87 -16.03 3.28
C ASN A 10 9.88 -15.12 2.53
N ILE A 11 9.63 -15.39 1.26
CA ILE A 11 8.72 -14.62 0.41
C ILE A 11 7.66 -15.54 -0.20
N SER A 12 6.42 -15.04 -0.27
CA SER A 12 5.31 -15.74 -0.91
C SER A 12 4.69 -14.81 -1.96
N PHE A 13 4.40 -15.35 -3.14
CA PHE A 13 3.80 -14.61 -4.25
C PHE A 13 2.36 -15.07 -4.46
N TYR A 14 1.46 -14.09 -4.60
CA TYR A 14 0.05 -14.32 -4.83
C TYR A 14 -0.36 -13.68 -6.15
N LYS A 15 -1.05 -14.44 -7.01
CA LYS A 15 -1.66 -13.93 -8.24
C LYS A 15 -3.16 -13.75 -7.99
N GLY A 16 -3.64 -12.52 -8.06
CA GLY A 16 -5.05 -12.22 -7.85
C GLY A 16 -5.27 -10.73 -7.63
N ARG A 17 -6.54 -10.35 -7.40
CA ARG A 17 -6.88 -8.98 -7.01
C ARG A 17 -6.51 -8.77 -5.55
N THR A 18 -5.96 -7.60 -5.23
CA THR A 18 -5.47 -7.26 -3.88
C THR A 18 -6.56 -7.45 -2.83
N GLU A 19 -7.78 -6.97 -3.08
CA GLU A 19 -8.90 -7.09 -2.15
C GLU A 19 -9.22 -8.56 -1.82
N GLN A 20 -9.20 -9.44 -2.81
CA GLN A 20 -9.51 -10.86 -2.62
C GLN A 20 -8.43 -11.55 -1.79
N ILE A 21 -7.16 -11.25 -2.07
CA ILE A 21 -6.03 -11.85 -1.34
C ILE A 21 -6.04 -11.38 0.13
N LEU A 22 -6.22 -10.08 0.39
CA LEU A 22 -6.29 -9.55 1.75
C LEU A 22 -7.50 -10.10 2.52
N GLU A 23 -8.68 -10.10 1.91
CA GLU A 23 -9.90 -10.67 2.52
C GLU A 23 -9.72 -12.17 2.85
N GLN A 24 -9.07 -12.95 2.00
CA GLN A 24 -8.77 -14.36 2.27
C GLN A 24 -7.85 -14.54 3.48
N GLN A 25 -6.86 -13.66 3.67
CA GLN A 25 -6.00 -13.73 4.85
C GLN A 25 -6.77 -13.45 6.14
N LEU A 26 -7.88 -12.70 6.11
CA LEU A 26 -8.68 -12.39 7.29
C LEU A 26 -9.60 -13.53 7.74
N LYS A 27 -10.01 -14.42 6.83
CA LYS A 27 -10.93 -15.54 7.11
C LYS A 27 -10.31 -16.60 8.05
N PRO A 28 -11.13 -17.45 8.70
CA PRO A 28 -10.63 -18.63 9.42
C PRO A 28 -9.71 -19.48 8.53
N GLY A 29 -8.53 -19.83 9.03
CA GLY A 29 -7.49 -20.52 8.25
C GLY A 29 -6.59 -19.60 7.41
N GLY A 30 -6.80 -18.27 7.45
CA GLY A 30 -5.90 -17.28 6.87
C GLY A 30 -4.52 -17.33 7.55
N LYS A 31 -3.46 -17.23 6.76
CA LYS A 31 -2.10 -17.52 7.22
C LYS A 31 -1.39 -16.30 7.79
N TYR A 32 -1.76 -15.09 7.35
CA TYR A 32 -1.02 -13.88 7.67
C TYR A 32 -1.91 -12.77 8.23
N ARG A 33 -1.36 -12.05 9.23
CA ARG A 33 -1.78 -10.72 9.66
C ARG A 33 -0.60 -9.79 9.38
N PHE A 34 -0.80 -8.81 8.50
CA PHE A 34 0.29 -7.97 8.02
C PHE A 34 0.38 -6.76 8.93
N SER A 35 1.49 -6.61 9.64
CA SER A 35 1.76 -5.43 10.46
C SER A 35 2.09 -4.19 9.61
N THR A 36 2.67 -4.41 8.43
CA THR A 36 2.99 -3.35 7.46
C THR A 36 2.51 -3.73 6.07
N ILE A 37 1.89 -2.78 5.37
CA ILE A 37 1.53 -2.92 3.96
C ILE A 37 2.21 -1.81 3.16
N VAL A 38 2.87 -2.18 2.05
CA VAL A 38 3.44 -1.25 1.08
C VAL A 38 2.53 -1.20 -0.13
N LEU A 39 2.12 0.00 -0.54
CA LEU A 39 1.18 0.25 -1.62
C LEU A 39 1.89 1.06 -2.70
N ASP A 40 1.86 0.57 -3.93
CA ASP A 40 2.33 1.27 -5.14
C ASP A 40 1.26 1.12 -6.24
N PRO A 41 0.15 1.87 -6.14
CA PRO A 41 -0.96 1.77 -7.07
C PRO A 41 -0.68 2.53 -8.39
N PRO A 42 -1.41 2.22 -9.47
CA PRO A 42 -1.33 2.98 -10.71
C PRO A 42 -1.83 4.42 -10.54
N ARG A 43 -1.64 5.27 -11.56
CA ARG A 43 -2.03 6.70 -11.58
C ARG A 43 -3.43 7.05 -11.04
N PRO A 44 -4.49 6.23 -11.23
CA PRO A 44 -5.80 6.51 -10.63
C PRO A 44 -5.88 6.36 -9.10
N GLY A 45 -4.82 5.88 -8.45
CA GLY A 45 -4.76 5.54 -7.03
C GLY A 45 -5.30 4.14 -6.75
N LEU A 46 -5.62 3.86 -5.49
CA LEU A 46 -6.17 2.57 -5.08
C LEU A 46 -7.60 2.40 -5.58
N HIS A 47 -7.90 1.20 -6.07
CA HIS A 47 -9.29 0.80 -6.26
C HIS A 47 -10.02 0.82 -4.91
N PRO A 48 -11.26 1.34 -4.81
CA PRO A 48 -11.97 1.48 -3.53
C PRO A 48 -12.02 0.20 -2.70
N ARG A 49 -12.31 -0.95 -3.34
CA ARG A 49 -12.32 -2.25 -2.64
C ARG A 49 -10.97 -2.66 -2.07
N ALA A 50 -9.87 -2.37 -2.77
CA ALA A 50 -8.53 -2.67 -2.27
C ALA A 50 -8.18 -1.78 -1.09
N ARG A 51 -8.54 -0.49 -1.16
CA ARG A 51 -8.38 0.47 -0.06
C ARG A 51 -9.17 0.04 1.18
N ASP A 52 -10.41 -0.40 1.00
CA ASP A 52 -11.27 -0.91 2.08
C ASP A 52 -10.69 -2.19 2.69
N ALA A 53 -10.18 -3.11 1.86
CA ALA A 53 -9.53 -4.33 2.32
C ALA A 53 -8.25 -4.06 3.12
N VAL A 54 -7.44 -3.06 2.73
CA VAL A 54 -6.26 -2.62 3.50
C VAL A 54 -6.69 -2.12 4.88
N VAL A 55 -7.72 -1.28 4.95
CA VAL A 55 -8.23 -0.76 6.24
C VAL A 55 -8.78 -1.90 7.11
N ALA A 56 -9.55 -2.82 6.52
CA ALA A 56 -10.08 -3.99 7.23
C ALA A 56 -8.97 -4.91 7.75
N HIS A 57 -7.87 -5.04 7.00
CA HIS A 57 -6.69 -5.79 7.43
C HIS A 57 -5.92 -5.11 8.56
N ALA A 58 -6.17 -3.81 8.77
CA ALA A 58 -5.75 -3.06 9.94
C ALA A 58 -4.24 -3.13 10.26
N PRO A 59 -3.33 -3.00 9.27
CA PRO A 59 -1.89 -2.95 9.56
C PRO A 59 -1.56 -1.78 10.49
N GLU A 60 -0.53 -1.93 11.31
CA GLU A 60 0.00 -0.85 12.15
C GLU A 60 0.62 0.27 11.30
N LYS A 61 1.17 -0.09 10.13
CA LYS A 61 1.85 0.84 9.23
C LYS A 61 1.44 0.63 7.77
N ILE A 62 1.23 1.73 7.07
CA ILE A 62 1.06 1.75 5.62
C ILE A 62 2.17 2.62 5.03
N VAL A 63 2.92 2.07 4.08
CA VAL A 63 3.81 2.86 3.22
C VAL A 63 3.10 3.04 1.89
N TYR A 64 2.87 4.28 1.46
CA TYR A 64 2.17 4.59 0.23
C TYR A 64 3.09 5.33 -0.72
N VAL A 65 3.38 4.70 -1.85
CA VAL A 65 4.12 5.26 -3.00
C VAL A 65 3.11 5.80 -4.00
N SER A 66 3.33 6.99 -4.56
CA SER A 66 2.43 7.55 -5.57
C SER A 66 3.09 8.47 -6.58
N CYS A 67 2.74 8.26 -7.84
CA CYS A 67 3.12 9.12 -8.98
C CYS A 67 2.12 10.25 -9.26
N ASN A 68 1.04 10.35 -8.47
CA ASN A 68 -0.04 11.31 -8.68
C ASN A 68 -0.52 11.88 -7.34
N THR A 69 -0.14 13.12 -7.07
CA THR A 69 -0.44 13.86 -5.84
C THR A 69 -1.94 14.03 -5.57
N SER A 70 -2.77 14.15 -6.62
CA SER A 70 -4.22 14.32 -6.46
C SER A 70 -4.90 13.06 -5.94
N THR A 71 -4.63 11.91 -6.57
CA THR A 71 -5.20 10.62 -6.13
C THR A 71 -4.59 10.16 -4.81
N PHE A 72 -3.31 10.48 -4.57
CA PHE A 72 -2.68 10.30 -3.27
C PHE A 72 -3.43 11.07 -2.17
N ALA A 73 -3.71 12.36 -2.36
CA ALA A 73 -4.43 13.17 -1.38
C ALA A 73 -5.83 12.62 -1.08
N ARG A 74 -6.56 12.15 -2.11
CA ARG A 74 -7.86 11.49 -1.95
C ARG A 74 -7.76 10.24 -1.07
N ASP A 75 -6.82 9.34 -1.39
CA ASP A 75 -6.70 8.06 -0.70
C ASP A 75 -6.14 8.25 0.72
N LEU A 76 -5.21 9.18 0.90
CA LEU A 76 -4.74 9.64 2.20
C LEU A 76 -5.91 10.13 3.06
N GLY A 77 -6.74 11.04 2.54
CA GLY A 77 -7.91 11.55 3.27
C GLY A 77 -8.82 10.42 3.76
N TYR A 78 -9.04 9.40 2.93
CA TYR A 78 -9.78 8.21 3.34
C TYR A 78 -9.11 7.47 4.50
N PHE A 79 -7.81 7.16 4.42
CA PHE A 79 -7.10 6.49 5.52
C PHE A 79 -7.14 7.29 6.82
N LEU A 80 -7.03 8.63 6.75
CA LEU A 80 -7.14 9.50 7.91
C LEU A 80 -8.52 9.37 8.59
N THR A 81 -9.61 9.32 7.81
CA THR A 81 -10.96 9.06 8.36
C THR A 81 -11.13 7.68 8.97
N LYS A 82 -10.24 6.73 8.66
CA LYS A 82 -10.25 5.35 9.16
C LYS A 82 -9.27 5.11 10.31
N GLY A 83 -8.83 6.19 10.97
CA GLY A 83 -8.00 6.10 12.17
C GLY A 83 -6.52 5.91 11.89
N TYR A 84 -6.05 6.19 10.68
CA TYR A 84 -4.63 6.36 10.42
C TYR A 84 -4.22 7.82 10.60
N GLU A 85 -2.94 8.04 10.78
CA GLU A 85 -2.33 9.35 10.77
C GLU A 85 -1.12 9.39 9.84
N LEU A 86 -0.93 10.53 9.18
CA LEU A 86 0.21 10.77 8.31
C LEU A 86 1.42 11.14 9.17
N ARG A 87 2.46 10.31 9.13
CA ARG A 87 3.71 10.55 9.88
C ARG A 87 4.74 11.30 9.05
N SER A 88 4.86 10.99 7.76
CA SER A 88 5.83 11.65 6.88
C SER A 88 5.43 11.53 5.41
N VAL A 89 5.92 12.48 4.60
CA VAL A 89 5.86 12.46 3.14
C VAL A 89 7.22 12.90 2.62
N GLN A 90 7.81 12.10 1.74
CA GLN A 90 9.04 12.39 1.02
C GLN A 90 8.75 12.43 -0.48
N PRO A 91 8.76 13.61 -1.11
CA PRO A 91 8.80 13.73 -2.56
C PRO A 91 10.13 13.19 -3.11
N VAL A 92 10.08 12.54 -4.27
CA VAL A 92 11.24 12.01 -4.98
C VAL A 92 11.16 12.46 -6.43
N ASP A 93 12.20 13.14 -6.90
CA ASP A 93 12.36 13.47 -8.31
C ASP A 93 12.89 12.26 -9.08
N MET A 94 11.98 11.36 -9.45
CA MET A 94 12.31 10.17 -10.24
C MET A 94 12.41 10.48 -11.74
N PHE A 95 11.86 11.61 -12.18
CA PHE A 95 11.80 12.03 -13.57
C PHE A 95 12.21 13.51 -13.74
N PRO A 96 13.52 13.80 -13.62
CA PRO A 96 14.03 15.17 -13.73
C PRO A 96 13.63 15.82 -15.04
N HIS A 97 13.45 17.14 -14.98
CA HIS A 97 12.99 17.96 -16.12
C HIS A 97 11.56 17.64 -16.60
N THR A 98 10.75 16.97 -15.78
CA THR A 98 9.32 16.78 -16.03
C THR A 98 8.48 17.37 -14.90
N ALA A 99 7.17 17.47 -15.10
CA ALA A 99 6.24 17.85 -14.03
C ALA A 99 5.87 16.69 -13.08
N HIS A 100 6.42 15.48 -13.30
CA HIS A 100 6.09 14.32 -12.47
C HIS A 100 6.84 14.39 -11.15
N ILE A 101 6.14 14.09 -10.07
CA ILE A 101 6.74 13.87 -8.75
C ILE A 101 6.24 12.52 -8.23
N GLU A 102 7.17 11.70 -7.76
CA GLU A 102 6.84 10.54 -6.96
C GLU A 102 6.79 10.97 -5.49
N THR A 103 5.92 10.36 -4.70
CA THR A 103 5.89 10.56 -3.25
C THR A 103 5.96 9.21 -2.56
N VAL A 104 6.68 9.17 -1.45
CA VAL A 104 6.64 8.06 -0.50
C VAL A 104 6.15 8.61 0.83
N SER A 105 5.06 8.05 1.36
CA SER A 105 4.50 8.48 2.63
C SER A 105 4.37 7.32 3.59
N VAL A 106 4.44 7.65 4.89
CA VAL A 106 4.23 6.70 5.98
C VAL A 106 2.98 7.12 6.73
N LEU A 107 2.03 6.19 6.81
CA LEU A 107 0.86 6.30 7.68
C LEU A 107 0.98 5.28 8.80
N GLN A 108 0.54 5.66 9.99
CA GLN A 108 0.46 4.76 11.14
C GLN A 108 -0.95 4.72 11.68
N LYS A 109 -1.36 3.55 12.18
CA LYS A 109 -2.63 3.39 12.87
C LYS A 109 -2.57 4.11 14.23
N LYS A 110 -3.60 4.89 14.55
CA LYS A 110 -3.76 5.53 15.86
C LYS A 110 -4.14 4.50 16.94
#